data_AF-L7FGC8-F1
#
_entry.id   AF-L7FGC8-F1
#
_cell.length_a   1.000
_cell.length_b   1.000
_cell.length_c   1.000
_cell.angle_alpha   90.00
_cell.angle_beta   90.00
_cell.angle_gamma   90.00
#
_symmetry.space_group_name_H-M   'P 1'
#
loop_
_entity.id
_entity.type
_entity.pdbx_description
1 polymer ?
#
loop_
_entity_poly.entity_id
_entity_poly.type
_entity_poly.pdbx_seq_one_letter_code
_entity_poly.pdbx_strand_id
1 'polypeptide(L)' 'MYGKVVASAGADGEMAFSRRWKKPVKLPRSQWVHRDASWRAGLVNLRYAAPGRGDVRILLAERDADTLEGLLRGAG' A
#
# COMPACT_ATOMS: atom_id res chain seq x y z
N MET A 1 -11.51 -1.95 2.53
CA MET A 1 -11.26 -2.97 3.58
C MET A 1 -9.93 -2.67 4.23
N TYR A 2 -9.84 -2.68 5.56
CA TYR A 2 -8.62 -2.41 6.32
C TYR A 2 -7.64 -3.60 6.29
N GLY A 3 -6.35 -3.32 6.26
CA GLY A 3 -5.29 -4.32 6.35
C GLY A 3 -3.99 -3.69 6.85
N LYS A 4 -2.95 -4.52 6.96
CA LYS A 4 -1.63 -4.12 7.44
C LYS A 4 -0.58 -4.34 6.36
N VAL A 5 0.34 -3.39 6.23
CA VAL A 5 1.55 -3.58 5.42
C VAL A 5 2.53 -4.45 6.22
N VAL A 6 3.02 -5.51 5.60
CA VAL A 6 4.04 -6.40 6.14
C VAL A 6 5.23 -6.39 5.18
N ALA A 7 6.44 -6.27 5.72
CA ALA A 7 7.64 -6.45 4.92
C ALA A 7 7.65 -7.88 4.36
N SER A 8 7.86 -8.05 3.06
CA SER A 8 8.13 -9.37 2.49
C SER A 8 9.59 -9.70 2.79
N ALA A 9 9.88 -10.90 3.28
CA ALA A 9 11.24 -11.36 3.57
C ALA A 9 12.08 -11.65 2.29
N GLY A 10 11.72 -11.06 1.15
CA GLY A 10 12.47 -11.17 -0.10
C GLY A 10 13.59 -10.14 -0.15
N ALA A 11 14.73 -10.52 -0.73
CA ALA A 11 15.97 -9.74 -0.77
C ALA A 11 15.86 -8.35 -1.46
N ASP A 12 14.73 -8.04 -2.10
CA ASP A 12 14.55 -6.85 -2.95
C ASP A 12 13.77 -5.71 -2.28
N GLY A 13 13.54 -5.76 -0.96
CA GLY A 13 12.78 -4.72 -0.24
C GLY A 13 11.30 -4.66 -0.64
N GLU A 14 10.76 -5.75 -1.19
CA GLU A 14 9.35 -5.84 -1.57
C GLU A 14 8.44 -5.78 -0.33
N MET A 15 7.35 -5.00 -0.42
CA MET A 15 6.33 -4.95 0.62
C MET A 15 5.12 -5.77 0.21
N ALA A 16 4.42 -6.33 1.18
CA ALA A 16 3.14 -7.00 0.95
C ALA A 16 2.04 -6.37 1.80
N PHE A 17 0.86 -6.20 1.23
CA PHE A 17 -0.32 -5.81 1.98
C PHE A 17 -1.12 -7.04 2.36
N SER A 18 -1.32 -7.24 3.66
CA SER A 18 -2.13 -8.34 4.18
C SER A 18 -3.44 -7.83 4.74
N ARG A 19 -4.55 -8.45 4.33
CA ARG A 19 -5.87 -8.27 4.95
C ARG A 19 -6.05 -9.40 5.95
N ARG A 20 -6.78 -9.15 7.05
CA ARG A 20 -6.96 -10.07 8.20
C ARG A 20 -7.35 -11.52 7.85
N TRP A 21 -7.83 -11.78 6.63
CA TRP A 21 -8.25 -13.10 6.14
C TRP A 21 -7.90 -13.37 4.66
N LYS A 22 -6.97 -12.61 4.05
CA LYS A 22 -6.54 -12.85 2.66
C LYS A 22 -5.04 -13.06 2.61
N LYS A 23 -4.60 -13.83 1.61
CA LYS A 23 -3.17 -13.96 1.30
C LYS A 23 -2.56 -12.56 1.09
N PRO A 24 -1.34 -12.30 1.59
CA PRO A 24 -0.65 -11.05 1.35
C PRO A 24 -0.51 -10.78 -0.15
N VAL A 25 -0.69 -9.52 -0.53
CA VAL A 25 -0.61 -9.05 -1.90
C VAL A 25 0.68 -8.24 -2.04
N LYS A 26 1.62 -8.69 -2.88
CA LYS A 26 2.84 -7.92 -3.18
C LYS A 26 2.49 -6.52 -3.69
N LEU A 27 3.20 -5.50 -3.23
CA LEU A 27 3.00 -4.12 -3.61
C LEU A 27 4.18 -3.69 -4.50
N PRO A 28 4.05 -3.79 -5.84
CA PRO A 28 5.09 -3.31 -6.73
C PRO A 28 5.18 -1.79 -6.66
N ARG A 29 6.37 -1.25 -6.93
CA ARG A 29 6.60 0.19 -7.03
C ARG A 29 5.70 0.81 -8.12
N SER A 30 5.32 2.06 -7.91
CA SER A 30 4.53 2.85 -8.84
C SER A 30 4.80 4.34 -8.64
N GLN A 31 4.94 5.07 -9.75
CA GLN A 31 5.05 6.53 -9.73
C GLN A 31 3.68 7.21 -9.54
N TRP A 32 2.59 6.47 -9.80
CA TRP A 32 1.22 6.95 -9.71
C TRP A 32 0.60 6.49 -8.41
N VAL A 33 0.87 7.24 -7.34
CA VAL A 33 0.27 7.03 -6.01
C VAL A 33 -0.58 8.24 -5.67
N HIS A 34 -1.82 8.00 -5.27
CA HIS A 34 -2.79 9.02 -4.87
C HIS A 34 -3.34 8.69 -3.48
N ARG A 35 -3.48 9.73 -2.66
CA ARG A 35 -4.09 9.65 -1.34
C ARG A 35 -5.46 10.31 -1.38
N ASP A 36 -6.49 9.55 -1.05
CA ASP A 36 -7.84 10.05 -0.84
C ASP A 36 -8.21 9.98 0.65
N ALA A 37 -9.02 10.94 1.09
CA ALA A 37 -9.64 10.88 2.41
C ALA A 37 -10.45 9.58 2.56
N SER A 38 -10.45 9.02 3.77
CA SER A 38 -11.37 7.96 4.14
C SER A 38 -12.65 8.54 4.74
N TRP A 39 -13.71 7.74 4.73
CA TRP A 39 -14.96 8.02 5.46
C TRP A 39 -14.78 7.98 6.99
N ARG A 40 -13.63 7.50 7.48
CA ARG A 40 -13.30 7.40 8.91
C ARG A 40 -12.03 8.18 9.20
N ALA A 41 -12.08 9.04 10.22
CA ALA A 41 -10.94 9.81 10.71
C ALA A 41 -9.76 8.90 11.11
N GLY A 42 -8.53 9.34 10.80
CA GLY A 42 -7.29 8.59 11.06
C GLY A 42 -7.00 7.48 10.04
N LEU A 43 -7.86 7.29 9.02
CA LEU A 43 -7.63 6.37 7.92
C LEU A 43 -7.56 7.13 6.60
N VAL A 44 -6.79 6.59 5.65
CA VAL A 44 -6.70 7.11 4.28
C VAL A 44 -6.77 5.97 3.27
N ASN A 45 -7.25 6.30 2.08
CA ASN A 45 -7.19 5.40 0.94
C ASN A 45 -5.95 5.75 0.11
N LEU A 46 -5.02 4.80 -0.01
CA LEU A 46 -3.99 4.87 -1.03
C LEU A 46 -4.47 4.15 -2.28
N ARG A 47 -4.41 4.84 -3.42
CA ARG A 47 -4.68 4.31 -4.74
C ARG A 47 -3.40 4.36 -5.55
N TYR A 48 -3.05 3.28 -6.22
CA TYR A 48 -1.92 3.29 -7.11
C TYR A 48 -2.09 2.32 -8.27
N ALA A 49 -1.48 2.68 -9.41
CA ALA A 49 -1.49 1.86 -10.61
C ALA A 49 -0.24 0.97 -10.62
N ALA A 50 -0.42 -0.31 -10.33
CA ALA A 50 0.67 -1.29 -10.34
C ALA A 50 0.86 -1.88 -11.75
N PRO A 51 2.10 -1.97 -12.27
CA PRO A 51 2.36 -2.67 -13.52
C PRO A 51 1.78 -4.09 -13.50
N GLY A 52 0.94 -4.42 -14.49
CA GLY A 52 0.33 -5.75 -14.62
C GLY A 52 -0.72 -6.13 -13.58
N ARG A 53 -1.13 -5.22 -12.67
CA ARG A 53 -2.16 -5.49 -11.64
C ARG A 53 -3.36 -4.54 -11.67
N GLY A 54 -3.34 -3.52 -12.53
CA GLY A 54 -4.38 -2.50 -12.58
C GLY A 54 -4.39 -1.62 -11.33
N ASP A 55 -5.49 -0.91 -11.12
CA ASP A 55 -5.66 -0.01 -9.98
C ASP A 55 -5.80 -0.79 -8.66
N VAL A 56 -4.87 -0.55 -7.74
CA VAL A 56 -4.89 -1.10 -6.39
C VAL A 56 -5.33 -0.02 -5.41
N ARG A 57 -6.33 -0.34 -4.57
CA ARG A 57 -6.80 0.54 -3.49
C ARG A 57 -6.62 -0.11 -2.12
N ILE A 58 -5.97 0.61 -1.22
CA ILE A 58 -5.62 0.17 0.12
C ILE A 58 -6.17 1.17 1.13
N LEU A 59 -6.87 0.67 2.14
CA LEU A 59 -7.31 1.47 3.29
C LEU A 59 -6.42 1.15 4.49
N LEU A 60 -5.75 2.15 5.03
CA LEU A 60 -4.75 2.02 6.10
C LEU A 60 -4.71 3.28 6.97
N ALA A 61 -3.99 3.23 8.09
CA ALA A 61 -3.81 4.40 8.95
C ALA A 61 -2.95 5.47 8.27
N GLU A 62 -3.17 6.74 8.62
CA GLU A 62 -2.44 7.89 8.03
C GLU A 62 -0.91 7.71 8.12
N ARG A 63 -0.41 7.34 9.30
CA ARG A 63 1.02 7.10 9.53
C ARG A 63 1.59 6.00 8.63
N ASP A 64 0.87 4.90 8.47
CA ASP A 64 1.31 3.78 7.63
C ASP A 64 1.27 4.17 6.14
N ALA A 65 0.38 5.09 5.77
CA ALA A 65 0.26 5.59 4.41
C ALA A 65 1.45 6.44 3.98
N ASP A 66 2.01 7.26 4.88
CA ASP A 66 3.21 8.05 4.59
C ASP A 66 4.39 7.14 4.24
N THR A 67 4.61 6.12 5.07
CA THR A 67 5.66 5.12 4.84
C THR A 67 5.43 4.37 3.53
N LEU A 68 4.20 3.89 3.29
CA LEU A 68 3.90 3.11 2.09
C LEU A 68 4.02 3.96 0.81
N GLU A 69 3.62 5.22 0.85
CA GLU A 69 3.71 6.12 -0.31
C GLU A 69 5.16 6.37 -0.72
N GLY A 70 6.06 6.66 0.24
CA GLY A 70 7.49 6.84 -0.06
C GLY A 70 8.10 5.60 -0.72
N LEU A 71 7.78 4.41 -0.20
CA LEU A 71 8.25 3.13 -0.72
C LEU A 71 7.72 2.84 -2.13
N LEU A 72 6.43 3.06 -2.36
CA LEU A 72 5.81 2.84 -3.67
C LEU A 72 6.42 3.76 -4.72
N ARG A 73 6.68 5.03 -4.38
CA ARG A 73 7.31 6.01 -5.28
C ARG A 73 8.79 5.73 -5.55
N GLY A 74 9.44 4.82 -4.80
CA GLY A 74 10.86 4.51 -4.95
C GLY A 74 11.79 5.49 -4.25
N ALA A 75 11.32 6.19 -3.20
CA ALA A 75 12.22 6.88 -2.27
C ALA A 75 12.86 5.82 -1.35
N GLY A 76 13.91 5.18 -1.87
CA GLY A 76 14.74 4.18 -1.21
C GLY A 76 15.98 3.93 -2.05
#